data_AF-A0A6N7R3S5-F1
#
_entry.id   AF-A0A6N7R3S5-F1
#
_cell.length_a   1.000
_cell.length_b   1.000
_cell.length_c   1.000
_cell.angle_alpha   90.00
_cell.angle_beta   90.00
_cell.angle_gamma   90.00
#
_symmetry.space_group_name_H-M   'P 1'
#
loop_
_entity.id
_entity.type
_entity.pdbx_description
1 polymer ?
#
loop_
_entity_poly.entity_id
_entity_poly.type
_entity_poly.pdbx_seq_one_letter_code
_entity_poly.pdbx_strand_id
1 'polypeptide(L)' 'MENETIDDCLDRINQEGYQPTRRVEEPIFIEENGQPVPNGRKIVFDAKLVKHEH' A
#
# COMPACT_ATOMS: atom_id res chain seq x y z
N MET A 1 8.06 -4.32 -7.30
CA MET A 1 7.52 -5.33 -8.23
C MET A 1 6.13 -4.88 -8.60
N GLU A 2 5.84 -4.62 -9.88
CA GLU A 2 4.53 -4.12 -10.36
C GLU A 2 3.40 -5.17 -10.33
N ASN A 3 3.62 -6.32 -9.68
CA ASN A 3 2.70 -7.45 -9.62
C ASN A 3 2.53 -8.02 -8.19
N GLU A 4 2.84 -7.25 -7.14
CA GLU A 4 2.52 -7.67 -5.77
C GLU A 4 1.00 -7.67 -5.62
N THR A 5 0.40 -8.82 -5.28
CA THR A 5 -1.02 -8.87 -4.95
C THR A 5 -1.26 -8.25 -3.58
N ILE A 6 -2.52 -7.93 -3.27
CA ILE A 6 -2.87 -7.43 -1.93
C ILE A 6 -2.48 -8.45 -0.86
N ASP A 7 -2.70 -9.73 -1.14
CA ASP A 7 -2.37 -10.83 -0.21
C ASP A 7 -0.85 -10.92 0.03
N ASP A 8 -0.03 -10.84 -1.03
CA ASP A 8 1.44 -10.83 -0.89
C ASP A 8 1.92 -9.65 -0.03
N CYS A 9 1.29 -8.48 -0.21
CA CYS A 9 1.60 -7.28 0.57
C CYS A 9 1.26 -7.47 2.05
N LEU A 10 0.10 -8.04 2.36
CA LEU A 10 -0.33 -8.32 3.73
C LEU A 10 0.54 -9.39 4.40
N ASP A 11 0.93 -10.42 3.66
CA ASP A 11 1.82 -11.47 4.14
C ASP A 11 3.20 -10.90 4.51
N ARG A 12 3.75 -9.99 3.69
CA ARG A 12 5.00 -9.28 4.01
C ARG A 12 4.87 -8.43 5.28
N ILE A 13 3.79 -7.66 5.42
CA ILE A 13 3.52 -6.86 6.62
C ILE A 13 3.52 -7.75 7.87
N ASN A 14 2.85 -8.89 7.80
CA ASN A 14 2.79 -9.87 8.90
C ASN A 14 4.17 -10.51 9.18
N GLN A 15 4.92 -10.92 8.15
CA GLN A 15 6.26 -11.50 8.28
C GLN A 15 7.27 -10.53 8.91
N GLU A 16 7.14 -9.23 8.62
CA GLU A 16 7.95 -8.18 9.23
C GLU A 16 7.51 -7.84 10.67
N GLY A 17 6.46 -8.50 11.20
CA GLY A 17 5.97 -8.29 12.57
C GLY A 17 5.06 -7.07 12.73
N TYR A 18 4.52 -6.56 11.63
CA TYR A 18 3.57 -5.47 11.63
C TYR A 18 2.15 -5.99 11.45
N GLN A 19 1.18 -5.22 11.94
CA GLN A 19 -0.25 -5.46 11.71
C GLN A 19 -0.81 -4.28 10.91
N PRO A 20 -1.45 -4.50 9.74
CA PRO A 20 -2.11 -3.44 9.00
C PRO A 20 -3.29 -2.88 9.81
N THR A 21 -3.36 -1.55 9.90
CA THR A 21 -4.42 -0.81 10.62
C THR A 21 -5.33 -0.03 9.70
N ARG A 22 -4.85 0.34 8.50
CA ARG A 22 -5.61 1.10 7.52
C ARG A 22 -5.19 0.74 6.11
N ARG A 23 -6.15 0.72 5.19
CA ARG A 23 -5.93 0.69 3.73
C ARG A 23 -6.39 2.00 3.12
N VAL A 24 -5.54 2.62 2.33
CA VAL A 24 -5.83 3.85 1.58
C VAL A 24 -5.60 3.59 0.10
N GLU A 25 -6.52 4.04 -0.74
CA GLU A 25 -6.36 4.02 -2.20
C GLU A 25 -6.09 5.45 -2.67
N GLU A 26 -4.85 5.71 -3.07
CA GLU A 26 -4.43 7.02 -3.55
C GLU A 26 -4.46 7.06 -5.07
N PRO A 27 -5.18 8.00 -5.71
CA PRO A 27 -5.16 8.15 -7.15
C PRO A 27 -3.77 8.58 -7.63
N ILE A 28 -3.30 7.93 -8.69
CA ILE A 28 -2.05 8.30 -9.38
C ILE A 28 -2.44 9.18 -10.56
N PHE A 29 -1.90 10.39 -10.61
CA PHE A 29 -2.07 11.30 -11.73
C PHE A 29 -0.82 11.30 -12.60
N ILE A 30 -1.02 11.38 -13.91
CA ILE A 30 0.04 11.66 -14.88
C ILE A 30 -0.26 12.98 -15.59
N GLU A 31 0.75 13.58 -16.20
CA GLU A 31 0.55 14.75 -17.03
C GLU A 31 0.23 14.33 -18.47
N GLU A 32 -0.97 14.66 -18.95
CA GLU A 32 -1.34 14.55 -20.36
C GLU A 32 -1.66 15.95 -20.91
N ASN A 33 -0.95 16.35 -21.96
CA ASN A 33 -1.11 17.68 -22.60
C ASN A 33 -0.99 18.86 -21.60
N GLY A 34 -0.12 18.74 -20.59
CA GLY A 34 0.08 19.77 -19.57
C GLY A 34 -1.01 19.83 -18.49
N GLN A 35 -1.90 18.83 -18.41
CA GLN A 35 -2.92 18.72 -17.37
C GLN A 35 -2.79 17.40 -16.60
N PRO A 36 -2.96 17.41 -15.26
CA PRO A 36 -2.95 16.19 -14.48
C PRO A 36 -4.24 15.39 -14.72
N VAL A 37 -4.10 14.15 -15.18
CA VAL A 37 -5.20 13.22 -15.43
C VAL A 37 -5.01 11.93 -14.62
N PRO A 38 -6.08 11.35 -14.08
CA PRO A 38 -5.98 10.12 -13.29
C PRO A 38 -5.63 8.93 -14.20
N ASN A 39 -4.54 8.23 -13.88
CA ASN A 39 -4.03 7.08 -14.66
C ASN A 39 -3.90 5.80 -13.82
N GLY A 40 -4.43 5.80 -12.60
CA GLY A 40 -4.46 4.60 -11.78
C GLY A 40 -4.63 4.92 -10.31
N ARG A 41 -4.31 3.91 -9.49
CA ARG A 41 -4.36 4.02 -8.04
C ARG A 41 -3.23 3.22 -7.41
N LYS A 42 -2.69 3.75 -6.32
CA LYS A 42 -1.77 3.04 -5.42
C LYS A 42 -2.56 2.61 -4.19
N ILE A 43 -2.39 1.36 -3.78
CA ILE A 43 -2.92 0.89 -2.49
C ILE A 43 -1.79 1.04 -1.47
N VAL A 44 -2.07 1.73 -0.37
CA VAL A 44 -1.14 1.93 0.74
C VAL A 44 -1.75 1.35 2.00
N PHE A 45 -0.97 0.54 2.72
CA PHE A 45 -1.34 0.02 4.02
C PHE A 45 -0.54 0.73 5.11
N ASP A 46 -1.24 1.38 6.05
CA ASP A 46 -0.62 1.79 7.31
C ASP A 46 -0.53 0.55 8.19
N ALA A 47 0.63 0.30 8.79
CA ALA A 47 0.83 -0.83 9.68
C ALA A 47 1.52 -0.40 10.98
N LYS A 48 1.18 -1.05 12.08
CA LYS A 48 1.80 -0.84 13.39
C LYS A 48 2.65 -2.04 13.77
N LEU A 49 3.82 -1.80 14.36
CA LEU A 49 4.64 -2.89 14.88
C LEU A 49 3.89 -3.60 16.01
N VAL A 50 3.73 -4.91 15.90
CA VAL A 50 3.20 -5.73 16.99
C VAL A 50 4.36 -5.97 17.94
N LYS A 51 4.40 -5.25 19.07
CA LYS A 51 5.28 -5.63 20.17
C LYS A 51 4.80 -6.98 20.68
N HIS A 52 5.53 -8.05 20.39
CA HIS A 52 5.42 -9.28 21.15
C HIS A 52 6.02 -9.00 22.54
N GLU A 53 5.19 -8.48 23.46
CA GLU A 53 5.50 -8.54 24.88
C GLU A 53 5.28 -10.00 25.31
N HIS A 54 6.38 -10.68 25.63
CA HIS A 54 6.41 -11.98 26.30
C HIS A 54 6.57 -11.75 27.80
#